data_AF-Q8ZSB2-F1
#
_entry.id   AF-Q8ZSB2-F1
#
_cell.length_a   1.000
_cell.length_b   1.000
_cell.length_c   1.000
_cell.angle_alpha   90.00
_cell.angle_beta   90.00
_cell.angle_gamma   90.00
#
_symmetry.space_group_name_H-M   'P 1'
#
loop_
_entity.id
_entity.type
_entity.pdbx_description
1 polymer ?
#
loop_
_entity_poly.entity_id
_entity_poly.type
_entity_poly.pdbx_seq_one_letter_code
_entity_poly.pdbx_strand_id
1 'polypeptide(L)'
;MSNDIDVLDVNDQKINTNISANGRQIIIEFPEKVISNTKLLVNFNKVQQPVTGPDSVYRFSVKVVGSEVEIPIGLAKFPTF
;
A
#
# COMPACT_ATOMS: atom_id res chain seq x y z
N MET A 1 -12.68 4.53 -12.09
CA MET A 1 -12.47 5.19 -10.77
C MET A 1 -10.99 5.12 -10.45
N SER A 2 -10.40 6.21 -9.98
CA SER A 2 -9.00 6.25 -9.51
C SER A 2 -8.97 5.84 -8.05
N ASN A 3 -8.03 4.97 -7.67
CA ASN A 3 -7.71 4.80 -6.25
C ASN A 3 -6.82 5.98 -5.86
N ASP A 4 -7.29 6.83 -4.95
CA ASP A 4 -6.51 7.96 -4.45
C ASP A 4 -5.59 7.41 -3.36
N ILE A 5 -4.33 7.14 -3.67
CA ILE A 5 -3.36 6.60 -2.71
C ILE A 5 -2.21 7.59 -2.58
N ASP A 6 -1.94 8.01 -1.35
CA ASP A 6 -0.82 8.88 -1.03
C ASP A 6 0.19 8.15 -0.16
N VAL A 7 1.47 8.35 -0.47
CA VAL A 7 2.59 7.83 0.31
C VAL A 7 3.39 9.01 0.83
N LEU A 8 3.49 9.13 2.15
CA LEU A 8 4.12 10.25 2.83
C LEU A 8 5.28 9.76 3.70
N ASP A 9 6.23 10.65 3.97
CA ASP A 9 7.24 10.46 4.99
C ASP A 9 6.69 10.79 6.39
N VAL A 10 7.52 10.67 7.43
CA VAL A 10 7.12 10.96 8.82
C VAL A 10 6.81 12.44 9.10
N ASN A 11 7.13 13.34 8.16
CA ASN A 11 6.85 14.76 8.24
C ASN A 11 5.67 15.15 7.32
N ASP A 12 4.85 14.17 6.90
CA ASP A 12 3.72 14.32 5.98
C ASP A 12 4.11 14.85 4.58
N GLN A 13 5.38 14.72 4.19
CA GLN A 13 5.84 15.10 2.84
C GLN A 13 5.61 13.97 1.85
N LYS A 14 5.06 14.30 0.68
CA LYS A 14 4.76 13.32 -0.36
C LYS A 14 6.03 12.72 -0.94
N ILE A 15 6.10 11.39 -0.94
CA ILE A 15 7.21 10.62 -1.52
C ILE A 15 6.88 10.32 -2.98
N ASN A 16 7.87 10.53 -3.86
CA ASN A 16 7.76 10.17 -5.26
C ASN A 16 7.61 8.65 -5.40
N THR A 17 6.48 8.19 -5.92
CA THR A 17 6.14 6.77 -6.07
C THR A 17 5.35 6.55 -7.35
N ASN A 18 5.56 5.39 -7.98
CA ASN A 18 4.68 4.91 -9.03
C ASN A 18 3.68 3.94 -8.40
N ILE A 19 2.39 4.24 -8.54
CA ILE A 19 1.32 3.44 -7.94
C ILE A 19 0.52 2.80 -9.06
N SER A 20 0.37 1.47 -9.00
CA SER A 20 -0.53 0.74 -9.88
C SER A 20 -1.50 -0.11 -9.07
N ALA A 21 -2.71 -0.29 -9.61
CA ALA A 21 -3.74 -1.11 -8.99
C ALA A 21 -4.18 -2.19 -9.99
N ASN A 22 -4.12 -3.44 -9.58
CA ASN A 22 -4.58 -4.59 -10.35
C ASN A 22 -5.57 -5.41 -9.51
N GLY A 23 -6.86 -5.15 -9.72
CA GLY A 23 -7.93 -5.78 -8.95
C GLY A 23 -7.83 -5.46 -7.45
N ARG A 24 -7.52 -6.47 -6.63
CA ARG A 24 -7.34 -6.35 -5.16
C ARG A 24 -5.90 -6.08 -4.74
N GLN A 25 -4.98 -5.96 -5.69
CA GLN A 25 -3.56 -5.69 -5.44
C GLN A 25 -3.24 -4.23 -5.77
N ILE A 26 -2.54 -3.57 -4.86
CA ILE A 26 -1.94 -2.25 -5.06
C ILE A 26 -0.43 -2.44 -4.98
N ILE A 27 0.29 -1.94 -5.98
CA ILE A 27 1.75 -1.99 -6.04
C ILE A 27 2.25 -0.55 -5.97
N ILE A 28 3.15 -0.30 -5.01
CA ILE A 28 3.82 0.99 -4.79
C ILE A 28 5.30 0.76 -5.10
N GLU A 29 5.78 1.38 -6.17
CA GLU A 29 7.18 1.32 -6.56
C GLU A 29 7.89 2.61 -6.20
N PHE A 30 9.05 2.48 -5.58
CA PHE A 30 9.92 3.58 -5.21
C PHE A 30 11.04 3.67 -6.26
N PRO A 31 11.03 4.69 -7.15
CA PRO A 31 12.03 4.81 -8.21
C PRO A 31 13.42 5.18 -7.66
N GLU A 32 13.49 5.75 -6.46
CA GLU A 32 14.73 6.16 -5.81
C GLU A 32 15.19 5.14 -4.76
N LYS A 33 16.49 4.82 -4.78
CA LYS A 33 17.11 3.76 -3.97
C LYS A 33 17.16 4.05 -2.47
N VAL A 34 16.97 5.30 -2.06
CA VAL A 34 17.16 5.75 -0.67
C VAL A 34 15.97 6.61 -0.29
N ILE A 35 14.96 5.97 0.31
CA ILE A 35 13.99 6.71 1.10
C ILE A 35 14.68 6.98 2.44
N SER A 36 15.17 8.20 2.65
CA SER A 36 15.74 8.60 3.92
C SER A 36 14.61 8.76 4.94
N ASN A 37 14.09 7.64 5.46
CA ASN A 37 13.28 7.48 6.67
C ASN A 37 12.61 6.09 6.62
N THR A 38 12.85 5.25 7.62
CA THR A 38 12.41 3.84 7.67
C THR A 38 10.90 3.68 7.91
N LYS A 39 10.15 4.78 7.99
CA LYS A 39 8.71 4.80 8.27
C LYS A 39 7.99 5.50 7.14
N LEU A 40 6.99 4.82 6.60
CA LEU A 40 6.12 5.29 5.53
C LEU A 40 4.70 5.40 6.06
N LEU A 41 4.03 6.49 5.72
CA LEU A 41 2.59 6.66 5.94
C LEU A 41 1.89 6.42 4.60
N VAL A 42 1.10 5.35 4.51
CA VAL A 42 0.35 5.01 3.29
C VAL A 42 -1.13 5.25 3.54
N ASN A 43 -1.68 6.25 2.87
CA ASN A 43 -3.07 6.66 2.99
C ASN A 43 -3.89 6.08 1.83
N PHE A 44 -4.79 5.17 2.16
CA PHE A 44 -5.73 4.57 1.21
C PHE A 44 -7.02 5.39 1.17
N ASN A 45 -7.09 6.41 0.31
CA ASN A 45 -8.27 7.26 0.17
C ASN A 45 -9.25 6.65 -0.85
N LYS A 46 -10.53 6.57 -0.48
CA LYS A 46 -11.64 6.12 -1.36
C LYS A 46 -11.45 4.71 -1.95
N VAL A 47 -10.66 3.84 -1.32
CA VAL A 47 -10.59 2.43 -1.71
C VAL A 47 -11.96 1.80 -1.48
N GLN A 48 -12.56 1.26 -2.54
CA GLN A 48 -13.85 0.57 -2.41
C GLN A 48 -13.69 -0.66 -1.51
N GLN A 49 -14.49 -0.72 -0.46
CA GLN A 49 -14.59 -1.87 0.43
C GLN A 49 -15.89 -2.63 0.14
N PRO A 50 -15.85 -3.97 0.07
CA PRO A 50 -17.07 -4.77 0.07
C PRO A 50 -17.85 -4.51 1.36
N VAL A 51 -19.12 -4.13 1.24
CA VAL A 51 -20.04 -3.90 2.38
C VAL A 51 -20.89 -5.14 2.71
N THR A 52 -20.79 -6.19 1.91
CA THR A 52 -21.50 -7.46 2.10
C THR A 52 -20.55 -8.64 1.90
N GLY A 53 -20.82 -9.75 2.60
CA GLY A 53 -20.02 -10.97 2.54
C GLY A 53 -19.03 -11.11 3.71
N PRO A 54 -17.95 -11.88 3.56
CA PRO A 54 -16.95 -12.05 4.62
C PRO A 54 -16.04 -10.83 4.76
N ASP A 55 -15.45 -10.67 5.95
CA ASP A 55 -14.46 -9.63 6.25
C ASP A 55 -13.38 -9.53 5.17
N SER A 56 -13.02 -8.30 4.80
CA SER A 56 -11.96 -8.06 3.82
C SER A 56 -10.61 -8.04 4.53
N VAL A 57 -9.79 -9.06 4.27
CA VAL A 57 -8.42 -9.16 4.80
C VAL A 57 -7.41 -8.85 3.71
N TYR A 58 -6.65 -7.77 3.89
CA TYR A 58 -5.57 -7.35 3.00
C TYR A 58 -4.24 -7.71 3.65
N ARG A 59 -3.35 -8.34 2.87
CA ARG A 59 -1.98 -8.65 3.28
C ARG A 59 -1.03 -7.64 2.69
N PHE A 60 -0.16 -7.09 3.52
CA PHE A 60 0.89 -6.18 3.09
C PHE A 60 2.21 -6.92 3.08
N SER A 61 2.91 -6.82 1.95
CA SER A 61 4.24 -7.38 1.75
C SER A 61 5.13 -6.34 1.08
N VAL A 62 6.44 -6.46 1.30
CA VAL A 62 7.46 -5.69 0.59
C VAL A 62 8.38 -6.62 -0.18
N LYS A 63 8.88 -6.15 -1.32
CA LYS A 63 9.83 -6.88 -2.18
C LYS A 63 11.06 -6.00 -2.34
N VAL A 64 12.25 -6.57 -2.15
CA VAL A 64 13.50 -5.86 -2.44
C VAL A 64 13.73 -5.89 -3.96
N VAL A 65 14.10 -4.76 -4.55
CA VAL A 65 14.38 -4.67 -6.00
C VAL A 65 15.43 -5.71 -6.39
N GLY A 66 15.10 -6.55 -7.39
CA GLY A 66 15.96 -7.63 -7.86
C GLY A 66 15.91 -8.93 -7.05
N SER A 67 15.06 -9.02 -6.02
CA SER A 67 14.79 -10.24 -5.26
C SER A 67 13.37 -10.70 -5.50
N GLU A 68 13.14 -11.98 -5.79
CA GLU A 68 11.79 -12.56 -5.89
C GLU A 68 11.12 -12.85 -4.53
N VAL A 69 11.80 -12.52 -3.43
CA VAL A 69 11.29 -12.76 -2.08
C VAL A 69 10.34 -11.64 -1.66
N GLU A 70 9.09 -12.00 -1.36
CA GLU A 70 8.15 -11.13 -0.65
C GLU A 70 8.29 -11.30 0.87
N ILE A 71 8.43 -10.17 1.58
CA ILE A 71 8.52 -10.11 3.04
C ILE A 71 7.19 -9.58 3.58
N PRO A 72 6.42 -10.36 4.34
CA PRO A 72 5.16 -9.90 4.91
C PRO A 72 5.44 -8.85 6.01
N ILE A 73 4.74 -7.71 5.93
CA ILE A 73 4.90 -6.60 6.89
C ILE A 73 3.64 -6.33 7.71
N GLY A 74 2.51 -6.92 7.36
CA GLY A 74 1.29 -6.79 8.16
C GLY A 74 0.01 -7.23 7.48
N LEU A 75 -1.10 -7.06 8.20
CA LEU A 75 -2.45 -7.36 7.76
C LEU A 75 -3.37 -6.18 8.11
N ALA A 76 -4.25 -5.78 7.19
CA ALA A 76 -5.41 -4.96 7.50
C ALA A 76 -6.68 -5.79 7.35
N LYS A 77 -7.54 -5.74 8.37
CA LYS A 77 -8.85 -6.38 8.34
C LYS A 77 -9.91 -5.30 8.42
N PHE A 78 -10.79 -5.29 7.42
CA PHE A 78 -11.97 -4.43 7.38
C PHE A 78 -13.19 -5.32 7.59
N PRO A 79 -13.85 -5.23 8.75
CA PRO A 79 -15.05 -6.00 9.01
C PRO A 79 -16.17 -5.52 8.08
N THR A 80 -16.96 -6.46 7.57
CA THR A 80 -18.22 -6.14 6.90
C THR A 80 -19.27 -5.76 7.94
N PHE A 81 -20.18 -4.84 7.58
CA PHE A 81 -21.28 -4.41 8.42
C PHE A 81 -22.37 -5.48 8.56
#